data_AF-A0A9C6E3M5-F1
#
_entry.id   AF-A0A9C6E3M5-F1
#
_cell.length_a   1.000
_cell.length_b   1.000
_cell.length_c   1.000
_cell.angle_alpha   90.00
_cell.angle_beta   90.00
_cell.angle_gamma   90.00
#
_symmetry.space_group_name_H-M   'P 1'
#
loop_
_entity.id
_entity.type
_entity.pdbx_description
1 polymer ?
#
loop_
_entity_poly.entity_id
_entity_poly.type
_entity_poly.pdbx_seq_one_letter_code
_entity_poly.pdbx_strand_id
1 'polypeptide(L)' 'MMAGIEDCYTSARGSTGTLGNFAKATYAAIAKTYAYLTPDLWKELPLGSTPYQQFSDFLADKPGARHHIDA' A
#
# COMPACT_ATOMS: atom_id res chain seq x y z
N MET A 1 10.84 -4.85 -14.32
CA MET A 1 9.58 -4.98 -15.09
C MET A 1 8.33 -4.78 -14.22
N MET A 2 8.05 -5.60 -13.18
CA MET A 2 6.80 -5.48 -12.40
C MET A 2 6.59 -4.16 -11.64
N ALA A 3 7.66 -3.51 -11.19
CA ALA A 3 7.58 -2.21 -10.51
C ALA A 3 7.60 -1.00 -11.47
N GLY A 4 7.71 -1.22 -12.79
CA GLY A 4 7.73 -0.14 -13.79
C GLY A 4 8.98 0.75 -13.82
N ILE A 5 10.08 0.36 -13.16
CA ILE A 5 11.35 1.11 -13.19
C ILE A 5 12.11 0.76 -14.49
N GLU A 6 12.39 1.77 -15.32
CA GLU A 6 13.11 1.65 -16.59
C GLU A 6 14.63 1.67 -16.37
N ASP A 7 15.12 2.69 -15.65
CA ASP A 7 16.55 2.88 -15.38
C ASP A 7 16.86 2.68 -13.90
N CYS A 8 17.81 1.80 -13.59
CA CYS A 8 18.27 1.62 -12.21
C CYS A 8 19.75 1.21 -12.10
N TYR A 9 20.40 1.74 -11.07
CA TYR A 9 21.68 1.24 -10.58
C TYR A 9 21.43 0.43 -9.31
N THR A 10 22.07 -0.74 -9.19
CA THR A 10 21.88 -1.63 -8.04
C THR A 10 23.21 -2.02 -7.43
N SER A 11 23.20 -2.22 -6.11
CA SER A 11 24.28 -2.87 -5.39
C SER A 11 23.66 -3.81 -4.36
N ALA A 12 24.20 -5.00 -4.22
CA ALA A 12 23.72 -5.99 -3.27
C ALA A 12 24.88 -6.48 -2.40
N ARG A 13 24.61 -6.69 -1.11
CA ARG A 13 25.54 -7.30 -0.16
C ARG A 13 24.83 -8.41 0.61
N GLY A 14 25.57 -9.47 0.96
CA GLY A 14 25.04 -10.67 1.62
C GLY A 14 24.81 -11.84 0.66
N SER A 15 24.11 -12.88 1.12
CA SER A 15 23.86 -14.11 0.33
C SER A 15 22.72 -13.91 -0.68
N THR A 16 23.06 -13.34 -1.84
CA THR A 16 22.13 -13.07 -2.95
C THR A 16 21.69 -14.33 -3.69
N GLY A 17 22.36 -15.48 -3.49
CA GLY A 17 21.98 -16.76 -4.09
C GLY A 17 20.67 -17.34 -3.54
N THR A 18 20.17 -16.82 -2.42
CA THR A 18 18.87 -17.20 -1.87
C THR A 18 17.76 -16.34 -2.49
N LEU A 19 17.14 -16.85 -3.56
CA LEU A 19 16.17 -16.12 -4.39
C LEU A 19 15.08 -15.42 -3.56
N GLY A 20 14.47 -16.11 -2.59
CA GLY A 20 13.40 -15.55 -1.77
C GLY A 20 13.83 -14.35 -0.92
N ASN A 21 15.04 -14.38 -0.36
CA ASN A 21 15.56 -13.26 0.42
C ASN A 21 15.92 -12.09 -0.49
N PHE A 22 16.53 -12.36 -1.64
CA PHE A 22 16.88 -11.32 -2.60
C PHE A 22 15.63 -10.62 -3.15
N ALA A 23 14.58 -11.37 -3.50
CA ALA A 23 13.30 -10.82 -3.93
C ALA A 23 12.64 -9.95 -2.84
N LYS A 24 12.65 -10.42 -1.58
CA LYS A 24 12.13 -9.65 -0.44
C LYS A 24 12.94 -8.36 -0.20
N ALA A 25 14.27 -8.43 -0.33
CA ALA A 25 15.13 -7.26 -0.18
C ALA A 25 14.82 -6.20 -1.26
N THR A 26 14.65 -6.62 -2.52
CA THR A 26 14.28 -5.72 -3.62
C THR A 26 12.89 -5.12 -3.41
N TYR A 27 11.90 -5.91 -3.01
CA TYR A 27 10.56 -5.40 -2.70
C TYR A 27 10.60 -4.37 -1.56
N ALA A 28 11.31 -4.67 -0.48
CA ALA A 28 11.44 -3.76 0.65
C ALA A 28 12.19 -2.47 0.27
N ALA A 29 13.18 -2.54 -0.61
CA ALA A 29 13.88 -1.35 -1.11
C ALA A 29 12.93 -0.42 -1.90
N ILE A 30 12.08 -0.99 -2.76
CA ILE A 30 11.08 -0.22 -3.52
C ILE A 30 10.02 0.35 -2.58
N ALA A 31 9.50 -0.41 -1.61
CA ALA A 31 8.52 0.11 -0.66
C ALA A 31 9.06 1.29 0.16
N LYS A 32 10.36 1.29 0.48
CA LYS A 32 11.01 2.39 1.21
C LYS A 32 11.12 3.69 0.42
N THR A 33 10.95 3.68 -0.91
CA THR A 33 11.01 4.93 -1.70
C THR A 33 9.87 5.88 -1.33
N TYR A 34 8.67 5.35 -1.05
CA TYR A 34 7.54 6.15 -0.55
C TYR A 34 7.70 6.60 0.90
N ALA A 35 8.42 5.81 1.71
CA ALA A 35 8.67 6.16 3.11
C ALA A 35 9.79 7.19 3.27
N TYR A 36 10.55 7.48 2.21
CA TYR A 36 11.62 8.45 2.24
C TYR A 36 11.05 9.88 2.16
N LEU A 37 11.34 10.69 3.18
CA LEU A 37 10.80 12.04 3.26
C LEU A 37 11.66 13.03 2.47
N THR A 38 11.32 13.23 1.21
CA THR A 38 11.91 14.25 0.36
C THR A 38 11.37 15.66 0.70
N PRO A 39 12.12 16.74 0.41
CA PRO A 39 11.71 18.11 0.77
C PRO A 39 10.35 18.56 0.22
N ASP A 40 9.92 18.00 -0.91
CA ASP A 40 8.59 18.26 -1.49
C ASP A 40 7.43 17.73 -0.64
N LEU A 41 7.68 16.75 0.23
CA LEU A 41 6.70 16.13 1.12
C LEU A 41 6.65 16.77 2.51
N TRP A 42 7.41 17.84 2.78
CA TRP A 42 7.44 18.50 4.10
C TRP A 42 6.20 19.34 4.43
N LYS A 43 5.35 19.59 3.45
CA LYS A 43 4.14 20.37 3.65
C LYS A 43 3.19 19.63 4.59
N GLU A 44 2.55 20.36 5.49
CA GLU A 44 1.53 19.79 6.36
C GLU A 44 0.33 19.33 5.54
N LEU A 45 -0.01 18.03 5.64
CA LEU A 45 -1.23 17.48 5.08
C LEU A 45 -2.25 17.31 6.21
N PRO A 46 -3.39 18.02 6.20
CA PRO A 46 -4.40 17.86 7.22
C PRO A 46 -4.98 16.44 7.16
N LEU A 47 -5.14 15.80 8.32
CA LEU A 47 -5.75 14.49 8.43
C LEU A 47 -7.25 14.61 8.16
N GLY A 48 -7.71 14.06 7.04
CA GLY A 48 -9.13 13.95 6.73
C GLY A 48 -9.79 12.75 7.41
N SER A 49 -11.12 12.70 7.36
CA SER A 49 -11.88 11.49 7.71
C SER A 49 -11.42 10.31 6.86
N THR A 50 -11.22 9.16 7.48
CA THR A 50 -10.84 7.95 6.73
C THR A 50 -11.98 7.51 5.80
N PRO A 51 -11.70 6.80 4.70
CA PRO A 51 -12.76 6.28 3.82
C PRO A 51 -13.78 5.42 4.58
N TYR A 52 -13.34 4.64 5.57
CA TYR A 52 -14.24 3.85 6.41
C TYR A 52 -15.23 4.71 7.19
N GLN A 53 -14.81 5.87 7.69
CA GLN A 53 -15.70 6.81 8.37
C GLN A 53 -16.65 7.51 7.39
N GLN A 54 -16.19 7.83 6.18
CA GLN A 54 -17.03 8.50 5.17
C GLN A 54 -18.13 7.59 4.61
N PHE A 55 -17.85 6.29 4.49
CA PHE A 55 -18.76 5.33 3.88
C PHE A 55 -19.34 4.33 4.89
N SER A 56 -19.37 4.68 6.18
CA SER A 56 -19.88 3.79 7.24
C SER A 56 -21.30 3.32 6.97
N ASP A 57 -22.17 4.23 6.53
CA ASP A 57 -23.58 3.95 6.28
C ASP A 57 -23.78 3.02 5.08
N PHE A 58 -22.98 3.23 4.02
CA PHE A 58 -22.95 2.34 2.86
C PHE A 58 -22.46 0.94 3.21
N LEU A 59 -21.41 0.83 4.02
CA LEU A 59 -20.84 -0.46 4.45
C LEU A 59 -21.72 -1.20 5.46
N ALA A 60 -22.57 -0.48 6.20
CA ALA A 60 -23.54 -1.07 7.13
C ALA A 60 -24.69 -1.77 6.39
N ASP A 61 -25.05 -1.33 5.19
CA ASP A 61 -26.16 -1.87 4.41
C ASP A 61 -25.73 -3.17 3.68
N LYS A 62 -25.77 -4.31 4.39
CA LYS A 62 -25.50 -5.63 3.79
C LYS A 62 -26.62 -6.03 2.80
N PRO A 63 -26.30 -6.50 1.59
CA PRO A 63 -27.28 -7.09 0.65
C PRO A 63 -27.74 -8.52 1.04
N GLY A 64 -27.79 -8.83 2.35
CA GLY A 64 -28.21 -10.13 2.88
C GLY A 64 -29.07 -10.06 4.15
N ALA A 65 -29.33 -8.86 4.69
CA ALA A 65 -30.15 -8.69 5.90
C ALA A 65 -31.61 -8.28 5.61
N ARG A 66 -32.01 -8.19 4.34
CA ARG A 66 -33.38 -7.86 3.90
C ARG A 66 -34.11 -9.04 3.26
N HIS A 67 -33.94 -10.24 3.81
CA HIS A 67 -34.79 -11.41 3.48
C HIS A 67 -35.61 -11.88 4.69
N HIS A 68 -36.20 -10.95 5.42
CA HIS A 68 -37.38 -11.23 6.23
C HIS A 68 -38.44 -10.24 5.77
N ILE A 69 -39.08 -10.66 4.68
CA ILE A 69 -40.36 -10.20 4.18
C ILE A 69 -41.36 -10.10 5.35
N ASP A 70 -41.85 -8.90 5.60
CA ASP A 70 -43.10 -8.72 6.35
C ASP A 70 -44.24 -9.35 5.52
N ALA A 71 -44.85 -10.40 6.07
CA ALA A 71 -46.13 -10.97 5.68
C ALA A 71 -47.12 -10.77 6.84
#